data_AF-A0A1E5QXL5-F1
#
_entry.id   AF-A0A1E5QXL5-F1
#
_cell.length_a   1.000
_cell.length_b   1.000
_cell.length_c   1.000
_cell.angle_alpha   90.00
_cell.angle_beta   90.00
_cell.angle_gamma   90.00
#
_symmetry.space_group_name_H-M   'P 1'
#
loop_
_entity.id
_entity.type
_entity.pdbx_description
1 polymer ?
#
loop_
_entity_poly.entity_id
_entity_poly.type
_entity_poly.pdbx_seq_one_letter_code
_entity_poly.pdbx_strand_id
1 'polypeptide(L)' 'MNWTTWEQEEARAYQPGTPVQFKQNGGKIYYVQEYDAMLVPPIWLEEYPKPCYPEELRVLSNLFCVLPQRSLQVA' A
#
# COMPACT_ATOMS: atom_id res chain seq x y z
N MET A 1 -6.26 15.25 21.56
CA MET A 1 -6.01 14.50 20.31
C MET A 1 -4.84 15.16 19.59
N ASN A 2 -3.77 14.40 19.31
CA ASN A 2 -2.61 14.90 18.58
C ASN A 2 -2.78 14.53 17.10
N TRP A 3 -3.48 15.39 16.34
CA TRP A 3 -3.90 15.17 14.96
C TRP A 3 -2.74 14.79 14.03
N THR A 4 -1.55 15.32 14.31
CA THR A 4 -0.30 15.06 13.59
C THR A 4 0.12 13.59 13.63
N THR A 5 -0.38 12.80 14.59
CA THR A 5 0.01 11.40 14.78
C THR A 5 -0.70 10.46 13.79
N TRP A 6 -1.93 10.80 13.36
CA TRP A 6 -2.75 9.91 12.53
C TRP A 6 -2.31 9.91 11.07
N GLU A 7 -2.13 11.10 10.47
CA GLU A 7 -1.65 11.23 9.09
C GLU A 7 -0.26 10.61 8.93
N GLN A 8 0.62 10.78 9.92
CA GLN A 8 1.94 10.16 9.92
C GLN A 8 1.89 8.64 10.05
N GLU A 9 0.97 8.11 10.86
CA GLU A 9 0.80 6.67 10.99
C GLU A 9 0.25 6.04 9.70
N GLU A 10 -0.70 6.72 9.04
CA GLU A 10 -1.23 6.28 7.74
C GLU A 10 -0.17 6.33 6.64
N ALA A 11 0.55 7.45 6.52
CA ALA A 11 1.66 7.57 5.56
C ALA A 11 2.74 6.50 5.78
N ARG A 12 3.00 6.12 7.04
CA ARG A 12 3.90 5.01 7.38
C ARG A 12 3.32 3.66 6.99
N ALA A 13 2.01 3.46 7.16
CA ALA A 13 1.35 2.22 6.79
C ALA A 13 1.39 2.00 5.27
N TYR A 14 1.19 3.05 4.48
CA TYR A 14 1.15 2.98 3.01
C TYR A 14 2.43 3.52 2.35
N GLN A 15 3.59 3.32 2.97
CA GLN A 15 4.86 3.58 2.30
C GLN A 15 5.01 2.72 1.03
N PRO A 16 5.78 3.18 0.02
CA PRO A 16 6.07 2.38 -1.17
C PRO A 16 6.62 1.00 -0.85
N GLY A 17 6.14 -0.02 -1.55
CA GLY A 17 6.48 -1.42 -1.33
C GLY A 17 5.66 -2.13 -0.24
N THR A 18 4.75 -1.43 0.46
CA THR A 18 3.84 -2.10 1.39
C THR A 18 2.90 -3.05 0.64
N PRO A 19 2.82 -4.34 1.02
CA PRO A 19 1.86 -5.26 0.45
C PRO A 19 0.45 -5.02 1.00
N VAL A 20 -0.53 -4.92 0.10
CA VAL A 20 -1.94 -4.69 0.44
C VAL A 20 -2.86 -5.62 -0.36
N GLN A 21 -4.08 -5.82 0.14
CA GLN A 21 -5.14 -6.51 -0.57
C GLN A 21 -6.43 -5.70 -0.51
N PHE A 22 -7.27 -5.78 -1.54
CA PHE A 22 -8.62 -5.25 -1.45
C PHE A 22 -9.45 -6.06 -0.46
N LYS A 23 -10.17 -5.38 0.43
CA LYS A 23 -11.08 -6.02 1.39
C LYS A 23 -12.22 -6.78 0.71
N GLN A 24 -12.70 -6.27 -0.43
CA GLN A 24 -13.80 -6.88 -1.18
C GLN A 24 -13.38 -8.13 -1.95
N ASN A 25 -12.10 -8.23 -2.36
CA ASN A 25 -11.61 -9.30 -3.23
C ASN A 25 -10.16 -9.65 -2.86
N GLY A 26 -9.99 -10.35 -1.74
CA GLY A 26 -8.70 -10.68 -1.12
C GLY A 26 -7.83 -11.70 -1.88
N GLY A 27 -8.05 -11.88 -3.19
CA GLY A 27 -7.35 -12.87 -4.00
C GLY A 27 -6.00 -12.41 -4.56
N LYS A 28 -5.82 -11.11 -4.84
CA LYS A 28 -4.58 -10.54 -5.39
C LYS A 28 -3.90 -9.63 -4.37
N ILE A 29 -2.59 -9.82 -4.19
CA ILE A 29 -1.70 -8.90 -3.47
C ILE A 29 -1.26 -7.83 -4.45
N TYR A 30 -1.35 -6.58 -4.01
CA TYR A 30 -0.79 -5.42 -4.68
C TYR A 30 0.29 -4.82 -3.80
N TYR A 31 1.19 -4.03 -4.39
CA TYR A 31 2.18 -3.26 -3.66
C TYR A 31 1.86 -1.78 -3.81
N VAL A 32 2.01 -1.01 -2.73
CA VAL A 32 1.87 0.43 -2.80
C VAL A 32 3.01 0.99 -3.66
N GLN A 33 2.66 1.70 -4.72
CA GLN A 33 3.61 2.44 -5.54
C GLN A 33 3.93 3.80 -4.90
N GLU A 34 2.90 4.51 -4.47
CA GLU A 34 3.00 5.85 -3.91
C GLU A 34 1.83 6.16 -2.97
N TYR A 35 2.10 6.95 -1.94
CA TYR A 35 1.10 7.58 -1.09
C TYR A 35 1.26 9.10 -1.18
N ASP A 36 0.21 9.80 -1.60
CA ASP A 36 0.15 11.25 -1.65
C ASP A 36 -1.08 11.75 -0.89
N ALA A 37 -0.85 12.36 0.28
CA ALA A 37 -1.90 12.90 1.14
C ALA A 37 -2.65 14.10 0.51
N MET A 38 -2.13 14.68 -0.58
CA MET A 38 -2.82 15.73 -1.33
C MET A 38 -3.83 15.18 -2.34
N LEU A 39 -3.86 13.86 -2.57
CA LEU A 39 -4.78 13.19 -3.49
C LEU A 39 -5.94 12.51 -2.75
N VAL A 40 -7.09 12.43 -3.44
CA VAL A 40 -8.29 11.77 -2.93
C VAL A 40 -8.85 10.92 -4.07
N PRO A 41 -8.62 9.59 -4.08
CA PRO A 41 -7.93 8.76 -3.06
C PRO A 41 -6.39 8.94 -3.04
N PRO A 42 -5.71 8.68 -1.90
CA PRO A 42 -4.29 8.98 -1.72
C PRO A 42 -3.30 7.87 -2.14
N ILE A 43 -3.75 6.62 -2.33
CA ILE A 43 -2.85 5.47 -2.52
C ILE A 43 -2.83 5.00 -3.97
N TRP A 44 -1.66 4.96 -4.59
CA TRP A 44 -1.43 4.29 -5.88
C TRP A 44 -0.85 2.90 -5.66
N LEU A 45 -1.34 1.92 -6.42
CA LEU A 45 -0.86 0.54 -6.38
C LEU A 45 -0.15 0.17 -7.68
N GLU A 46 0.91 -0.63 -7.57
CA GLU A 46 1.56 -1.21 -8.74
C GLU A 46 0.56 -2.08 -9.53
N GLU A 47 0.58 -1.94 -10.85
CA GLU A 47 -0.28 -2.69 -11.78
C GLU A 47 -1.79 -2.50 -11.57
N TYR A 48 -2.22 -1.43 -10.89
CA TYR A 48 -3.63 -1.06 -10.75
C TYR A 48 -3.90 0.32 -11.35
N PRO A 49 -4.95 0.50 -12.17
CA PRO A 49 -5.07 1.67 -13.04
C PRO A 49 -5.55 2.96 -12.35
N LYS A 50 -5.91 2.91 -11.06
CA LYS A 50 -6.51 4.05 -10.35
C LYS A 50 -6.05 4.11 -8.89
N PRO A 51 -6.09 5.29 -8.25
CA PRO A 51 -5.84 5.39 -6.82
C PRO A 51 -6.96 4.72 -6.00
N CYS A 52 -6.65 4.40 -4.74
CA CYS A 52 -7.51 3.67 -3.81
C CYS A 52 -7.55 4.34 -2.43
N TYR A 53 -8.66 4.19 -1.72
CA TYR A 53 -8.77 4.66 -0.34
C TYR A 53 -8.15 3.66 0.65
N PRO A 54 -7.61 4.14 1.79
CA PRO A 54 -7.16 3.27 2.88
C PRO A 54 -8.24 2.28 3.33
N GLU A 55 -9.51 2.72 3.35
CA GLU A 55 -10.64 1.89 3.77
C GLU A 55 -10.96 0.73 2.83
N GLU A 56 -10.56 0.80 1.55
CA GLU A 56 -10.72 -0.27 0.56
C GLU A 56 -9.66 -1.36 0.72
N LEU A 57 -8.56 -1.03 1.39
CA LEU A 57 -7.34 -1.83 1.44
C LEU A 57 -7.10 -2.42 2.83
N ARG A 58 -6.54 -3.62 2.85
CA ARG A 58 -6.01 -4.27 4.02
C ARG A 58 -4.50 -4.36 3.87
N VAL A 59 -3.77 -3.66 4.74
CA VAL A 59 -2.32 -3.82 4.85
C VAL A 59 -2.02 -5.23 5.34
N LEU A 60 -1.19 -5.94 4.59
CA LEU A 60 -0.65 -7.21 5.01
C LEU A 60 0.57 -6.91 5.88
N SER A 61 0.40 -6.95 7.21
CA SER A 61 1.47 -6.61 8.16
C SER A 61 2.81 -7.25 7.81
N ASN A 62 3.89 -6.52 8.06
CA ASN A 62 5.32 -6.88 7.92
C ASN A 62 5.77 -8.16 8.68
N LEU A 63 4.87 -9.01 9.16
CA LEU A 63 5.24 -10.37 9.58
C LEU A 63 5.76 -11.21 8.40
N PHE A 64 5.53 -10.77 7.16
CA PHE A 64 6.19 -11.26 5.94
C PHE A 64 7.43 -10.43 5.54
N CYS A 65 8.24 -9.97 6.50
CA CYS A 65 9.55 -9.32 6.27
C CYS A 65 10.59 -10.15 5.49
N VAL A 66 10.21 -11.19 4.75
CA VAL A 66 11.11 -11.94 3.87
C VAL A 66 10.38 -12.44 2.62
N LEU A 67 9.87 -11.54 1.78
CA LEU A 67 9.72 -11.89 0.36
C LEU A 67 10.84 -11.17 -0.39
N PRO A 68 11.84 -11.91 -0.93
CA PRO A 68 12.92 -11.30 -1.67
C PRO A 68 12.30 -10.55 -2.85
N GLN A 69 12.64 -9.26 -2.97
CA GLN A 69 12.35 -8.48 -4.16
C GLN A 69 12.88 -9.27 -5.35
N ARG A 70 11.98 -9.93 -6.07
CA ARG A 70 12.30 -10.75 -7.22
C ARG A 70 12.71 -9.77 -8.31
N SER A 71 14.02 -9.52 -8.39
CA SER A 71 14.64 -8.86 -9.53
C SER A 71 14.35 -9.78 -10.71
N LEU A 72 13.33 -9.46 -11.49
CA LEU A 72 13.13 -10.02 -12.83
C LEU A 72 14.25 -9.45 -13.70
N GLN A 73 15.45 -10.02 -13.58
CA GLN A 73 16.46 -9.92 -14.61
C GLN A 73 16.03 -10.89 -15.72
N VAL A 74 15.46 -10.34 -16.78
CA VAL A 74 15.28 -11.05 -18.05
C VAL A 74 16.66 -11.13 -18.71
N ALA A 75 17.04 -12.35 -19.08
CA ALA A 75 18.31 -12.70 -19.72
C ALA A 75 18.49 -12.08 -21.11
#